data_AF-A0A972KTN7-F1
#
_entry.id   AF-A0A972KTN7-F1
#
_cell.length_a   1.000
_cell.length_b   1.000
_cell.length_c   1.000
_cell.angle_alpha   90.00
_cell.angle_beta   90.00
_cell.angle_gamma   90.00
#
_symmetry.space_group_name_H-M   'P 1'
#
loop_
_entity.id
_entity.type
_entity.pdbx_description
1 polymer ?
#
loop_
_entity_poly.entity_id
_entity_poly.type
_entity_poly.pdbx_seq_one_letter_code
_entity_poly.pdbx_strand_id
1 'polypeptide(L)'
;MPLVFIILASALLTSGCGKKDAHWQKSQPVYSDSTGFQPGYDADRQVVQSIDRDLDGDGTVEFVVLSMDKGTFENRIFDQQFDMLEVFRYDSLRRTYRSVFTDPVDMGVRVTFEDITGDGREEILAWLSSGGNDPIAGDGLNVYGFTAPDTIRVLFLSESGAPEIADINNDGKAEILVHDEYWGVMPHSEVIPFVASVHSWNGVIFTPETKSFEDFFSQHIRDAKEEYLHIKIEPFGSESSEDFRLYRSFTTWMVWLLTSGRTAEARQVWETEKPFLRATLPDDQFDDIESLVESDRIPGTVMDFPA
;
A
#
# COMPACT_ATOMS: atom_id res chain seq x y z
N MET A 1 -31.85 -44.57 -25.04
CA MET A 1 -31.91 -44.28 -23.59
C MET A 1 -30.79 -43.31 -23.25
N PRO A 2 -31.05 -42.02 -23.04
CA PRO A 2 -30.02 -41.10 -22.55
C PRO A 2 -30.04 -41.06 -21.02
N LEU A 3 -28.87 -41.20 -20.41
CA LEU A 3 -28.63 -40.99 -18.99
C LEU A 3 -28.78 -39.50 -18.68
N VAL A 4 -29.67 -39.16 -17.76
CA VAL A 4 -29.80 -37.83 -17.15
C VAL A 4 -28.85 -37.78 -15.95
N PHE A 5 -27.81 -36.95 -16.04
CA PHE A 5 -26.97 -36.60 -14.90
C PHE A 5 -27.68 -35.52 -14.07
N ILE A 6 -28.06 -35.85 -12.84
CA ILE A 6 -28.56 -34.90 -11.84
C ILE A 6 -27.34 -34.28 -11.17
N ILE A 7 -27.10 -33.00 -11.42
CA ILE A 7 -26.15 -32.18 -10.67
C ILE A 7 -26.83 -31.77 -9.37
N LEU A 8 -26.43 -32.38 -8.25
CA LEU A 8 -26.77 -31.86 -6.92
C LEU A 8 -25.90 -30.63 -6.67
N ALA A 9 -26.53 -29.46 -6.66
CA ALA A 9 -25.94 -28.23 -6.14
C ALA A 9 -25.89 -28.31 -4.60
N SER A 10 -24.69 -28.46 -4.05
CA SER A 10 -24.45 -28.28 -2.62
C SER A 10 -24.42 -26.78 -2.32
N ALA A 11 -25.53 -26.27 -1.77
CA ALA A 11 -25.57 -24.96 -1.14
C ALA A 11 -24.77 -25.02 0.18
N LEU A 12 -23.58 -24.42 0.20
CA LEU A 12 -22.91 -24.10 1.45
C LEU A 12 -23.65 -22.93 2.10
N LEU A 13 -24.29 -23.23 3.23
CA LEU A 13 -24.79 -22.26 4.19
C LEU A 13 -23.59 -21.63 4.91
N THR A 14 -23.19 -20.42 4.49
CA THR A 14 -22.39 -19.54 5.33
C THR A 14 -23.33 -18.82 6.30
N SER A 15 -23.38 -19.32 7.53
CA SER A 15 -23.99 -18.63 8.67
C SER A 15 -23.27 -17.31 8.93
N GLY A 16 -24.05 -16.25 9.14
CA GLY A 16 -23.61 -14.88 9.05
C GLY A 16 -22.74 -14.37 10.19
N CYS A 17 -21.70 -13.64 9.82
CA CYS A 17 -21.29 -12.45 10.55
C CYS A 17 -22.28 -11.33 10.19
N GLY A 18 -22.94 -10.78 11.20
CA GLY A 18 -23.91 -9.72 11.03
C GLY A 18 -23.27 -8.49 10.40
N LYS A 19 -23.53 -8.27 9.10
CA LYS A 19 -23.49 -6.95 8.51
C LYS A 19 -24.54 -6.11 9.23
N LYS A 20 -24.12 -5.33 10.21
CA LYS A 20 -24.78 -4.05 10.41
C LYS A 20 -24.44 -3.27 9.15
N ASP A 21 -25.40 -3.12 8.27
CA ASP A 21 -25.33 -2.10 7.23
C ASP A 21 -25.26 -0.77 7.98
N ALA A 22 -24.04 -0.32 8.28
CA ALA A 22 -23.77 1.00 8.79
C ALA A 22 -24.16 1.95 7.67
N HIS A 23 -25.42 2.38 7.69
CA HIS A 23 -25.89 3.47 6.85
C HIS A 23 -25.19 4.72 7.35
N TRP A 24 -23.99 4.99 6.82
CA TRP A 24 -23.26 6.22 7.06
C TRP A 24 -24.13 7.38 6.58
N GLN A 25 -24.76 8.08 7.52
CA GLN A 25 -25.53 9.27 7.20
C GLN A 25 -24.55 10.38 6.83
N LYS A 26 -24.75 10.97 5.64
CA LYS A 26 -23.96 12.13 5.20
C LYS A 26 -24.10 13.26 6.22
N SER A 27 -22.98 13.90 6.55
CA SER A 27 -22.96 15.09 7.41
C SER A 27 -23.93 16.16 6.88
N GLN A 28 -24.57 16.86 7.81
CA GLN A 28 -25.39 18.03 7.49
C GLN A 28 -24.48 19.27 7.54
N PRO A 29 -24.45 20.10 6.49
CA PRO A 29 -23.67 21.32 6.54
C PRO A 29 -24.23 22.28 7.59
N VAL A 30 -23.37 22.79 8.47
CA VAL A 30 -23.75 23.82 9.45
C VAL A 30 -23.31 25.19 8.96
N TYR A 31 -24.22 26.15 9.12
CA TYR A 31 -24.07 27.54 8.72
C TYR A 31 -22.96 28.21 9.55
N SER A 32 -22.06 28.94 8.90
CA SER A 32 -21.13 29.84 9.59
C SER A 32 -21.84 31.17 9.87
N ASP A 33 -22.07 31.49 11.15
CA ASP A 33 -22.03 32.89 11.55
C ASP A 33 -20.56 33.38 11.50
N SER A 34 -20.28 34.59 11.95
CA SER A 34 -18.96 35.25 11.84
C SER A 34 -17.79 34.55 12.56
N THR A 35 -17.92 33.27 12.92
CA THR A 35 -16.98 32.51 13.75
C THR A 35 -16.25 31.36 13.04
N GLY A 36 -16.58 31.02 11.79
CA GLY A 36 -15.86 30.03 10.97
C GLY A 36 -16.69 28.81 10.55
N PHE A 37 -16.09 27.90 9.77
CA PHE A 37 -16.71 26.62 9.39
C PHE A 37 -16.68 25.64 10.58
N GLN A 38 -17.80 24.98 10.85
CA GLN A 38 -17.88 23.86 11.78
C GLN A 38 -18.76 22.77 11.18
N PRO A 39 -18.29 21.52 11.05
CA PRO A 39 -19.13 20.42 10.57
C PRO A 39 -20.12 20.00 11.66
N GLY A 40 -21.37 19.76 11.27
CA GLY A 40 -22.41 19.23 12.15
C GLY A 40 -22.50 17.73 12.04
N TYR A 41 -22.22 17.03 13.14
CA TYR A 41 -22.43 15.59 13.27
C TYR A 41 -23.55 15.29 14.25
N ASP A 42 -24.21 14.15 14.03
CA ASP A 42 -25.07 13.55 15.05
C ASP A 42 -24.26 13.19 16.30
N ALA A 43 -24.96 12.92 17.40
CA ALA A 43 -24.37 12.79 18.74
C ALA A 43 -23.25 11.74 18.86
N ASP A 44 -23.07 10.86 17.88
CA ASP A 44 -22.17 9.70 17.92
C ASP A 44 -20.88 9.88 17.11
N ARG A 45 -20.60 11.06 16.53
CA ARG A 45 -19.33 11.34 15.84
C ARG A 45 -18.56 12.50 16.46
N GLN A 46 -17.24 12.45 16.39
CA GLN A 46 -16.35 13.48 16.88
C GLN A 46 -15.38 13.92 15.78
N VAL A 47 -15.19 15.23 15.62
CA VAL A 47 -14.12 15.79 14.80
C VAL A 47 -12.79 15.53 15.50
N VAL A 48 -11.89 14.87 14.78
CA VAL A 48 -10.50 14.64 15.19
C VAL A 48 -9.65 15.81 14.72
N GLN A 49 -9.83 16.24 13.47
CA GLN A 49 -9.08 17.33 12.88
C GLN A 49 -9.91 18.05 11.80
N SER A 50 -9.72 19.35 11.66
CA SER A 50 -10.21 20.15 10.53
C SER A 50 -9.03 20.91 9.95
N ILE A 51 -8.90 20.89 8.63
CA ILE A 51 -7.77 21.45 7.90
C ILE A 51 -8.28 22.33 6.77
N ASP A 52 -7.74 23.54 6.70
CA ASP A 52 -8.11 24.57 5.73
C ASP A 52 -7.07 24.55 4.60
N ARG A 53 -7.49 24.18 3.39
CA ARG A 53 -6.58 24.05 2.23
C ARG A 53 -7.29 24.42 0.92
N ASP A 54 -6.62 25.16 0.04
CA ASP A 54 -7.05 25.35 -1.35
C ASP A 54 -6.57 24.14 -2.16
N LEU A 55 -7.47 23.18 -2.39
CA LEU A 55 -7.14 21.89 -2.97
C LEU A 55 -7.31 21.86 -4.49
N ASP A 56 -8.11 22.76 -5.04
CA ASP A 56 -8.34 22.82 -6.49
C ASP A 56 -7.64 24.01 -7.18
N GLY A 57 -6.95 24.86 -6.41
CA GLY A 57 -6.12 25.96 -6.89
C GLY A 57 -6.93 27.18 -7.34
N ASP A 58 -8.21 27.27 -6.98
CA ASP A 58 -9.09 28.36 -7.40
C ASP A 58 -9.01 29.60 -6.48
N GLY A 59 -8.23 29.54 -5.40
CA GLY A 59 -8.07 30.58 -4.40
C GLY A 59 -9.13 30.56 -3.29
N THR A 60 -10.07 29.61 -3.32
CA THR A 60 -11.05 29.33 -2.28
C THR A 60 -10.54 28.18 -1.42
N VAL A 61 -10.79 28.26 -0.11
CA VAL A 61 -10.41 27.21 0.82
C VAL A 61 -11.49 26.14 0.89
N GLU A 62 -11.08 24.89 0.71
CA GLU A 62 -11.80 23.69 1.13
C GLU A 62 -11.44 23.32 2.58
N PHE A 63 -12.39 22.67 3.24
CA PHE A 63 -12.18 22.11 4.58
C PHE A 63 -12.10 20.60 4.49
N VAL A 64 -10.94 20.04 4.83
CA VAL A 64 -10.76 18.60 5.03
C VAL A 64 -11.03 18.29 6.50
N VAL A 65 -12.05 17.47 6.75
CA VAL A 65 -12.48 17.10 8.09
C VAL A 65 -12.24 15.61 8.29
N LEU A 66 -11.47 15.31 9.33
CA LEU A 66 -11.25 13.97 9.83
C LEU A 66 -12.14 13.76 11.05
N SER A 67 -12.93 12.69 11.04
CA SER A 67 -13.82 12.36 12.15
C SER A 67 -13.80 10.87 12.48
N MET A 68 -14.28 10.56 13.67
CA MET A 68 -14.36 9.18 14.19
C MET A 68 -15.69 8.96 14.93
N ASP A 69 -16.21 7.74 14.88
CA ASP A 69 -17.28 7.29 15.77
C ASP A 69 -16.86 7.34 17.25
N LYS A 70 -17.70 7.91 18.11
CA LYS A 70 -17.41 8.09 19.54
C LYS A 70 -17.28 6.75 20.28
N GLY A 71 -17.95 5.70 19.83
CA GLY A 71 -17.82 4.36 20.40
C GLY A 71 -16.43 3.76 20.18
N THR A 72 -15.76 4.14 19.09
CA THR A 72 -14.35 3.77 18.82
C THR A 72 -13.39 4.65 19.64
N PHE A 73 -13.71 5.93 19.80
CA PHE A 73 -12.90 6.92 20.53
C PHE A 73 -12.68 6.61 22.02
N GLU A 74 -13.60 5.88 22.68
CA GLU A 74 -13.43 5.50 24.09
C GLU A 74 -12.32 4.46 24.32
N ASN A 75 -11.79 3.85 23.25
CA ASN A 75 -10.65 2.96 23.31
C ASN A 75 -9.34 3.74 23.03
N ARG A 76 -8.61 4.08 24.11
CA ARG A 76 -7.35 4.86 24.08
C ARG A 76 -6.23 4.31 23.19
N ILE A 77 -6.37 3.08 22.68
CA ILE A 77 -5.45 2.51 21.68
C ILE A 77 -5.53 3.29 20.35
N PHE A 78 -6.64 3.98 20.10
CA PHE A 78 -6.91 4.73 18.86
C PHE A 78 -6.86 6.25 19.04
N ASP A 79 -6.28 6.75 20.14
CA ASP A 79 -6.08 8.18 20.34
C ASP A 79 -5.27 8.73 19.14
N GLN A 80 -5.90 9.53 18.28
CA GLN A 80 -5.40 10.14 17.02
C GLN A 80 -5.75 9.43 15.70
N GLN A 81 -6.53 8.35 15.70
CA GLN A 81 -7.05 7.81 14.45
C GLN A 81 -8.29 8.59 13.94
N PHE A 82 -8.69 8.36 12.69
CA PHE A 82 -9.95 8.77 12.11
C PHE A 82 -10.56 7.63 11.29
N ASP A 83 -11.89 7.56 11.23
CA ASP A 83 -12.62 6.59 10.41
C ASP A 83 -13.41 7.23 9.24
N MET A 84 -13.26 8.55 9.09
CA MET A 84 -13.88 9.36 8.04
C MET A 84 -12.92 10.40 7.51
N LEU A 85 -12.96 10.58 6.20
CA LEU A 85 -12.48 11.77 5.54
C LEU A 85 -13.63 12.44 4.80
N GLU A 86 -13.85 13.73 5.07
CA GLU A 86 -14.82 14.55 4.35
C GLU A 86 -14.16 15.81 3.83
N VAL A 87 -14.63 16.29 2.67
CA VAL A 87 -14.20 17.57 2.11
C VAL A 87 -15.42 18.46 1.91
N PHE A 88 -15.34 19.69 2.40
CA PHE A 88 -16.39 20.69 2.29
C PHE A 88 -15.91 21.89 1.49
N ARG A 89 -16.79 22.41 0.63
CA ARG A 89 -16.56 23.62 -0.16
C ARG A 89 -17.66 24.64 0.07
N TYR A 90 -17.30 25.91 0.00
CA TYR A 90 -18.27 27.00 0.09
C TYR A 90 -19.10 27.12 -1.20
N ASP A 91 -20.42 26.95 -1.09
CA ASP A 91 -21.38 27.24 -2.15
C ASP A 91 -21.77 28.72 -2.06
N SER A 92 -21.21 29.55 -2.94
CA SER A 92 -21.44 31.00 -2.95
C SER A 92 -22.89 31.39 -3.29
N LEU A 93 -23.61 30.54 -4.03
CA LEU A 93 -25.01 30.76 -4.37
C LEU A 93 -25.91 30.52 -3.17
N ARG A 94 -25.65 29.44 -2.42
CA ARG A 94 -26.41 29.07 -1.22
C ARG A 94 -25.93 29.76 0.05
N ARG A 95 -24.72 30.32 0.02
CA ARG A 95 -24.00 30.90 1.17
C ARG A 95 -23.84 29.89 2.31
N THR A 96 -23.54 28.65 1.95
CA THR A 96 -23.37 27.53 2.87
C THR A 96 -22.20 26.67 2.42
N TYR A 97 -21.53 26.02 3.36
CA TYR A 97 -20.64 24.93 3.00
C TYR A 97 -21.44 23.70 2.58
N ARG A 98 -20.92 22.88 1.69
CA ARG A 98 -21.49 21.57 1.34
C ARG A 98 -20.39 20.53 1.30
N SER A 99 -20.67 19.32 1.76
CA SER A 99 -19.78 18.19 1.52
C SER A 99 -19.75 17.90 0.01
N VAL A 100 -18.54 17.89 -0.55
CA VAL A 100 -18.24 17.51 -1.94
C VAL A 100 -17.60 16.11 -2.01
N PHE A 101 -17.12 15.60 -0.87
CA PHE A 101 -16.55 14.26 -0.76
C PHE A 101 -16.74 13.69 0.65
N THR A 102 -16.91 12.37 0.72
CA THR A 102 -17.01 11.58 1.94
C THR A 102 -16.47 10.19 1.64
N ASP A 103 -15.51 9.72 2.44
CA ASP A 103 -15.00 8.36 2.36
C ASP A 103 -14.77 7.78 3.76
N PRO A 104 -15.33 6.59 4.06
CA PRO A 104 -14.92 5.85 5.25
C PRO A 104 -13.48 5.38 5.07
N VAL A 105 -12.62 5.68 6.04
CA VAL A 105 -11.21 5.31 6.00
C VAL A 105 -10.94 4.35 7.13
N ASP A 106 -10.53 3.12 6.86
CA ASP A 106 -10.18 2.20 7.93
C ASP A 106 -8.80 2.56 8.49
N MET A 107 -8.69 2.70 9.80
CA MET A 107 -7.43 2.91 10.52
C MET A 107 -6.59 4.12 10.04
N GLY A 108 -7.25 5.20 9.62
CA GLY A 108 -6.57 6.43 9.23
C GLY A 108 -5.84 7.06 10.42
N VAL A 109 -4.56 7.39 10.29
CA VAL A 109 -3.73 7.97 11.38
C VAL A 109 -3.32 9.42 11.15
N ARG A 110 -3.15 9.83 9.90
CA ARG A 110 -2.84 11.22 9.54
C ARG A 110 -3.18 11.50 8.09
N VAL A 111 -3.28 12.78 7.74
CA VAL A 111 -3.29 13.23 6.34
C VAL A 111 -2.11 14.17 6.06
N THR A 112 -1.58 14.10 4.84
CA THR A 112 -0.64 15.08 4.27
C THR A 112 -1.16 15.58 2.94
N PHE A 113 -0.57 16.67 2.44
CA PHE A 113 -0.96 17.33 1.20
C PHE A 113 0.28 17.53 0.35
N GLU A 114 0.27 17.02 -0.87
CA GLU A 114 1.40 17.05 -1.80
C GLU A 114 0.90 16.94 -3.24
N ASP A 115 1.47 17.71 -4.17
CA ASP A 115 1.21 17.57 -5.61
C ASP A 115 2.03 16.39 -6.15
N ILE A 116 1.44 15.21 -6.11
CA ILE A 116 2.10 13.98 -6.57
C ILE A 116 1.77 13.67 -8.03
N THR A 117 0.74 14.31 -8.58
CA THR A 117 0.34 14.17 -9.99
C THR A 117 1.07 15.14 -10.94
N GLY A 118 1.71 16.17 -10.39
CA GLY A 118 2.45 17.20 -11.10
C GLY A 118 1.54 18.21 -11.82
N ASP A 119 0.30 18.37 -11.37
CA ASP A 119 -0.69 19.23 -12.03
C ASP A 119 -0.81 20.63 -11.40
N GLY A 120 -0.02 20.89 -10.36
CA GLY A 120 0.01 22.15 -9.60
C GLY A 120 -1.01 22.20 -8.47
N ARG A 121 -1.77 21.13 -8.23
CA ARG A 121 -2.74 21.00 -7.14
C ARG A 121 -2.31 19.87 -6.21
N GLU A 122 -2.61 20.02 -4.94
CA GLU A 122 -2.21 19.02 -3.94
C GLU A 122 -3.26 17.92 -3.83
N GLU A 123 -2.80 16.67 -3.83
CA GLU A 123 -3.59 15.52 -3.43
C GLU A 123 -3.68 15.43 -1.90
N ILE A 124 -4.73 14.78 -1.41
CA ILE A 124 -4.88 14.39 -0.01
C ILE A 124 -4.34 12.98 0.15
N LEU A 125 -3.31 12.82 0.98
CA LEU A 125 -2.66 11.54 1.27
C LEU A 125 -3.09 11.10 2.68
N ALA A 126 -4.02 10.17 2.78
CA ALA A 126 -4.46 9.58 4.03
C ALA A 126 -3.63 8.34 4.35
N TRP A 127 -2.78 8.47 5.36
CA TRP A 127 -1.92 7.39 5.83
C TRP A 127 -2.69 6.50 6.80
N LEU A 128 -2.57 5.20 6.61
CA LEU A 128 -3.28 4.17 7.37
C LEU A 128 -2.28 3.43 8.26
N SER A 129 -2.71 2.99 9.44
CA SER A 129 -1.93 2.07 10.25
C SER A 129 -2.81 1.20 11.13
N SER A 130 -2.73 -0.10 10.92
CA SER A 130 -3.33 -1.11 11.79
C SER A 130 -2.53 -1.38 13.07
N GLY A 131 -1.36 -0.73 13.20
CA GLY A 131 -0.40 -0.95 14.26
C GLY A 131 0.41 -2.24 14.06
N GLY A 132 0.99 -2.76 15.14
CA GLY A 132 1.89 -3.91 15.08
C GLY A 132 3.36 -3.51 14.95
N ASN A 133 4.23 -4.50 14.74
CA ASN A 133 5.68 -4.31 14.66
C ASN A 133 6.22 -4.43 13.22
N ASP A 134 5.34 -4.62 12.25
CA ASP A 134 5.66 -4.82 10.84
C ASP A 134 4.91 -3.75 10.02
N PRO A 135 5.61 -2.70 9.56
CA PRO A 135 5.01 -1.65 8.74
C PRO A 135 4.49 -2.16 7.39
N ILE A 136 5.12 -3.18 6.79
CA ILE A 136 4.71 -3.68 5.48
C ILE A 136 3.35 -4.40 5.59
N ALA A 137 3.12 -5.14 6.68
CA ALA A 137 1.80 -5.70 6.95
C ALA A 137 0.79 -4.66 7.46
N GLY A 138 1.27 -3.61 8.13
CA GLY A 138 0.44 -2.76 8.98
C GLY A 138 0.07 -1.40 8.42
N ASP A 139 0.89 -0.82 7.55
CA ASP A 139 0.77 0.56 7.09
C ASP A 139 0.35 0.65 5.62
N GLY A 140 -0.57 1.58 5.35
CA GLY A 140 -1.19 1.77 4.04
C GLY A 140 -1.33 3.25 3.65
N LEU A 141 -1.88 3.50 2.46
CA LEU A 141 -2.09 4.82 1.90
C LEU A 141 -3.34 4.86 1.01
N ASN A 142 -4.19 5.85 1.25
CA ASN A 142 -5.22 6.26 0.32
C ASN A 142 -4.89 7.66 -0.24
N VAL A 143 -5.03 7.84 -1.54
CA VAL A 143 -4.82 9.13 -2.22
C VAL A 143 -6.13 9.61 -2.80
N TYR A 144 -6.45 10.88 -2.56
CA TYR A 144 -7.63 11.55 -3.11
C TYR A 144 -7.24 12.84 -3.81
N GLY A 145 -7.92 13.17 -4.90
CA GLY A 145 -7.65 14.42 -5.63
C GLY A 145 -8.82 14.90 -6.47
N PHE A 146 -8.77 16.18 -6.86
CA PHE A 146 -9.78 16.81 -7.72
C PHE A 146 -9.59 16.40 -9.17
N THR A 147 -10.59 15.70 -9.72
CA THR A 147 -10.61 15.29 -11.14
C THR A 147 -11.44 16.22 -12.03
N ALA A 148 -12.29 17.04 -11.42
CA ALA A 148 -13.06 18.12 -12.04
C ALA A 148 -13.51 19.10 -10.95
N PRO A 149 -14.02 20.30 -11.28
CA PRO A 149 -14.62 21.19 -10.30
C PRO A 149 -15.66 20.43 -9.45
N ASP A 150 -15.56 20.55 -8.13
CA ASP A 150 -16.42 19.87 -7.16
C ASP A 150 -16.41 18.34 -7.19
N THR A 151 -15.43 17.71 -7.84
CA THR A 151 -15.36 16.25 -7.97
C THR A 151 -14.02 15.73 -7.48
N ILE A 152 -14.01 15.25 -6.23
CA ILE A 152 -12.89 14.50 -5.66
C ILE A 152 -13.10 13.01 -5.94
N ARG A 153 -12.02 12.31 -6.26
CA ARG A 153 -12.01 10.86 -6.42
C ARG A 153 -10.86 10.24 -5.66
N VAL A 154 -11.02 8.97 -5.36
CA VAL A 154 -9.94 8.09 -4.96
C VAL A 154 -9.04 7.86 -6.18
N LEU A 155 -7.73 8.12 -6.02
CA LEU A 155 -6.71 7.98 -7.04
C LEU A 155 -5.82 6.75 -6.81
N PHE A 156 -5.70 6.31 -5.55
CA PHE A 156 -4.94 5.14 -5.12
C PHE A 156 -5.47 4.64 -3.76
N LEU A 157 -5.45 3.33 -3.54
CA LEU A 157 -5.74 2.68 -2.26
C LEU A 157 -4.77 1.54 -2.04
N SER A 158 -4.19 1.47 -0.85
CA SER A 158 -3.50 0.29 -0.34
C SER A 158 -3.67 0.22 1.17
N GLU A 159 -4.18 -0.89 1.69
CA GLU A 159 -4.35 -1.10 3.14
C GLU A 159 -3.05 -1.53 3.82
N SER A 160 -2.05 -1.95 3.03
CA SER A 160 -0.76 -2.45 3.49
C SER A 160 0.35 -2.08 2.50
N GLY A 161 1.54 -2.63 2.72
CA GLY A 161 2.69 -2.52 1.83
C GLY A 161 3.56 -1.31 2.11
N ALA A 162 3.44 -0.69 3.28
CA ALA A 162 4.21 0.48 3.70
C ALA A 162 4.51 1.46 2.55
N PRO A 163 3.48 2.07 1.92
CA PRO A 163 3.69 2.86 0.70
C PRO A 163 4.68 4.01 0.91
N GLU A 164 5.55 4.22 -0.06
CA GLU A 164 6.46 5.38 -0.13
C GLU A 164 6.12 6.23 -1.35
N ILE A 165 6.30 7.56 -1.23
CA ILE A 165 6.08 8.51 -2.31
C ILE A 165 7.44 9.10 -2.69
N ALA A 166 7.85 8.88 -3.94
CA ALA A 166 9.11 9.40 -4.46
C ALA A 166 9.07 9.55 -5.98
N ASP A 167 9.63 10.64 -6.51
CA ASP A 167 9.92 10.80 -7.94
C ASP A 167 11.22 10.03 -8.26
N ILE A 168 11.07 8.76 -8.68
CA ILE A 168 12.22 7.87 -8.89
C ILE A 168 12.78 7.94 -10.31
N ASN A 169 12.06 8.59 -11.24
CA ASN A 169 12.49 8.77 -12.63
C ASN A 169 12.88 10.22 -12.97
N ASN A 170 12.71 11.17 -12.03
CA ASN A 170 12.93 12.61 -12.17
C ASN A 170 12.06 13.28 -13.24
N ASP A 171 10.82 12.83 -13.44
CA ASP A 171 9.89 13.43 -14.40
C ASP A 171 9.04 14.57 -13.81
N GLY A 172 9.19 14.83 -12.50
CA GLY A 172 8.47 15.86 -11.76
C GLY A 172 7.13 15.40 -11.20
N LYS A 173 6.80 14.12 -11.30
CA LYS A 173 5.67 13.47 -10.63
C LYS A 173 6.21 12.41 -9.69
N ALA A 174 5.51 12.17 -8.59
CA ALA A 174 5.93 11.12 -7.67
C ALA A 174 5.30 9.78 -8.08
N GLU A 175 6.08 8.72 -7.95
CA GLU A 175 5.57 7.35 -7.91
C GLU A 175 5.13 6.97 -6.49
N ILE A 176 4.22 6.00 -6.41
CA ILE A 176 3.88 5.32 -5.16
C ILE A 176 4.54 3.94 -5.20
N LEU A 177 5.51 3.72 -4.32
CA LEU A 177 6.23 2.47 -4.16
C LEU A 177 5.53 1.64 -3.10
N VAL A 178 5.03 0.46 -3.46
CA VAL A 178 4.41 -0.48 -2.52
C VAL A 178 5.40 -1.61 -2.25
N HIS A 179 5.68 -1.81 -0.98
CA HIS A 179 6.62 -2.79 -0.47
C HIS A 179 5.94 -4.12 -0.15
N ASP A 180 6.75 -5.17 -0.17
CA ASP A 180 6.41 -6.51 0.32
C ASP A 180 7.68 -7.12 0.96
N GLU A 181 7.54 -8.27 1.58
CA GLU A 181 8.62 -8.97 2.26
C GLU A 181 8.77 -10.40 1.78
N TYR A 182 10.01 -10.82 1.54
CA TYR A 182 10.33 -12.22 1.35
C TYR A 182 10.87 -12.84 2.64
N TRP A 183 10.15 -13.83 3.13
CA TRP A 183 10.44 -14.51 4.40
C TRP A 183 11.27 -15.77 4.16
N GLY A 184 10.86 -16.61 3.21
CA GLY A 184 11.45 -17.93 2.98
C GLY A 184 11.60 -18.72 4.29
N VAL A 185 12.79 -19.25 4.54
CA VAL A 185 13.12 -19.98 5.79
C VAL A 185 13.75 -19.12 6.90
N MET A 186 13.83 -17.80 6.72
CA MET A 186 14.45 -16.90 7.71
C MET A 186 13.52 -16.62 8.91
N PRO A 187 14.09 -16.27 10.08
CA PRO A 187 13.31 -15.66 11.15
C PRO A 187 12.78 -14.29 10.70
N HIS A 188 11.66 -13.84 11.31
CA HIS A 188 11.00 -12.58 10.94
C HIS A 188 11.91 -11.35 11.08
N SER A 189 12.98 -11.41 11.90
CA SER A 189 13.94 -10.32 12.06
C SER A 189 14.89 -10.14 10.88
N GLU A 190 14.97 -11.11 9.97
CA GLU A 190 15.95 -11.16 8.86
C GLU A 190 15.27 -11.09 7.48
N VAL A 191 13.96 -10.84 7.43
CA VAL A 191 13.17 -10.73 6.20
C VAL A 191 13.80 -9.77 5.20
N ILE A 192 13.53 -10.01 3.92
CA ILE A 192 14.02 -9.18 2.82
C ILE A 192 12.86 -8.26 2.40
N PRO A 193 12.86 -6.98 2.81
CA PRO A 193 11.92 -6.02 2.25
C PRO A 193 12.31 -5.67 0.82
N PHE A 194 11.33 -5.51 -0.06
CA PHE A 194 11.54 -5.09 -1.44
C PHE A 194 10.35 -4.29 -1.94
N VAL A 195 10.56 -3.49 -2.99
CA VAL A 195 9.46 -2.79 -3.69
C VAL A 195 8.79 -3.77 -4.63
N ALA A 196 7.58 -4.20 -4.29
CA ALA A 196 6.80 -5.17 -5.05
C ALA A 196 6.14 -4.55 -6.29
N SER A 197 5.64 -3.32 -6.16
CA SER A 197 5.06 -2.58 -7.27
C SER A 197 5.42 -1.10 -7.21
N VAL A 198 5.52 -0.50 -8.38
CA VAL A 198 5.62 0.94 -8.55
C VAL A 198 4.36 1.39 -9.26
N HIS A 199 3.63 2.33 -8.66
CA HIS A 199 2.43 2.91 -9.26
C HIS A 199 2.72 4.32 -9.75
N SER A 200 2.40 4.59 -11.01
CA SER A 200 2.61 5.89 -11.65
C SER A 200 1.28 6.53 -12.03
N TRP A 201 1.26 7.86 -12.10
CA TRP A 201 0.10 8.62 -12.52
C TRP A 201 -0.12 8.55 -14.04
N ASN A 202 -1.23 7.93 -14.46
CA ASN A 202 -1.58 7.82 -15.88
C ASN A 202 -2.44 8.97 -16.43
N GLY A 203 -2.66 10.02 -15.63
CA GLY A 203 -3.57 11.13 -15.95
C GLY A 203 -4.99 10.98 -15.38
N VAL A 204 -5.31 9.84 -14.77
CA VAL A 204 -6.63 9.57 -14.17
C VAL A 204 -6.54 8.95 -12.79
N ILE A 205 -5.71 7.92 -12.62
CA ILE A 205 -5.45 7.22 -11.36
C ILE A 205 -3.99 6.74 -11.32
N PHE A 206 -3.52 6.32 -10.15
CA PHE A 206 -2.24 5.62 -10.03
C PHE A 206 -2.41 4.16 -10.45
N THR A 207 -1.60 3.70 -11.40
CA THR A 207 -1.64 2.32 -11.92
C THR A 207 -0.29 1.64 -11.79
N PRO A 208 -0.25 0.31 -11.56
CA PRO A 208 1.01 -0.42 -11.46
C PRO A 208 1.76 -0.40 -12.80
N GLU A 209 2.99 0.13 -12.79
CA GLU A 209 3.86 0.31 -13.95
C GLU A 209 5.32 -0.11 -13.67
N THR A 210 5.54 -1.08 -12.79
CA THR A 210 6.88 -1.61 -12.40
C THR A 210 7.86 -1.78 -13.57
N LYS A 211 7.38 -2.24 -14.74
CA LYS A 211 8.21 -2.47 -15.94
C LYS A 211 8.78 -1.20 -16.57
N SER A 212 8.15 -0.05 -16.35
CA SER A 212 8.60 1.24 -16.87
C SER A 212 9.81 1.78 -16.10
N PHE A 213 10.09 1.25 -14.90
CA PHE A 213 11.14 1.73 -14.00
C PHE A 213 12.38 0.83 -14.00
N GLU A 214 12.81 0.40 -15.20
CA GLU A 214 13.92 -0.55 -15.36
C GLU A 214 15.21 -0.08 -14.68
N ASP A 215 15.52 1.22 -14.73
CA ASP A 215 16.75 1.77 -14.15
C ASP A 215 16.77 1.66 -12.61
N PHE A 216 15.62 1.91 -11.97
CA PHE A 216 15.43 1.74 -10.54
C PHE A 216 15.72 0.30 -10.11
N PHE A 217 15.05 -0.67 -10.74
CA PHE A 217 15.26 -2.09 -10.44
C PHE A 217 16.68 -2.55 -10.80
N SER A 218 17.26 -2.05 -11.89
CA SER A 218 18.62 -2.38 -12.29
C SER A 218 19.65 -1.95 -11.25
N GLN A 219 19.45 -0.82 -10.59
CA GLN A 219 20.33 -0.38 -9.51
C GLN A 219 20.26 -1.35 -8.33
N HIS A 220 19.06 -1.69 -7.84
CA HIS A 220 18.89 -2.64 -6.74
C HIS A 220 19.43 -4.04 -7.07
N ILE A 221 19.25 -4.52 -8.31
CA ILE A 221 19.80 -5.80 -8.77
C ILE A 221 21.34 -5.77 -8.74
N ARG A 222 21.97 -4.66 -9.18
CA ARG A 222 23.43 -4.52 -9.12
C ARG A 222 23.93 -4.55 -7.68
N ASP A 223 23.31 -3.77 -6.80
CA ASP A 223 23.72 -3.67 -5.41
C ASP A 223 23.56 -5.03 -4.68
N ALA A 224 22.43 -5.71 -4.88
CA ALA A 224 22.19 -7.04 -4.31
C ALA A 224 23.19 -8.09 -4.84
N LYS A 225 23.55 -8.02 -6.12
CA LYS A 225 24.57 -8.88 -6.71
C LYS A 225 25.96 -8.62 -6.13
N GLU A 226 26.34 -7.36 -6.00
CA GLU A 226 27.64 -6.98 -5.45
C GLU A 226 27.78 -7.47 -4.00
N GLU A 227 26.74 -7.31 -3.19
CA GLU A 227 26.67 -7.84 -1.83
C GLU A 227 26.81 -9.36 -1.80
N TYR A 228 26.06 -10.09 -2.63
CA TYR A 228 26.18 -11.54 -2.73
C TYR A 228 27.62 -11.97 -3.09
N LEU A 229 28.23 -11.32 -4.08
CA LEU A 229 29.59 -11.65 -4.51
C LEU A 229 30.64 -11.35 -3.42
N HIS A 230 30.42 -10.30 -2.62
CA HIS A 230 31.25 -10.00 -1.45
C HIS A 230 31.11 -11.09 -0.38
N ILE A 231 29.88 -11.46 0.00
CA ILE A 231 29.64 -12.51 1.01
C ILE A 231 30.15 -13.87 0.53
N LYS A 232 29.99 -14.20 -0.76
CA LYS A 232 30.39 -15.49 -1.35
C LYS A 232 31.86 -15.86 -1.11
N ILE A 233 32.75 -14.88 -0.99
CA ILE A 233 34.19 -15.12 -0.78
C ILE A 233 34.60 -15.14 0.69
N GLU A 234 33.68 -14.83 1.61
CA GLU A 234 33.94 -14.89 3.05
C GLU A 234 34.05 -16.35 3.53
N PRO A 235 34.88 -16.62 4.55
CA PRO A 235 34.92 -17.94 5.15
C PRO A 235 33.63 -18.23 5.91
N PHE A 236 32.87 -19.22 5.44
CA PHE A 236 31.70 -19.72 6.15
C PHE A 236 32.14 -20.65 7.29
N GLY A 237 31.74 -20.31 8.52
CA GLY A 237 31.94 -21.18 9.68
C GLY A 237 31.17 -22.49 9.48
N SER A 238 31.80 -23.62 9.76
CA SER A 238 31.36 -24.92 9.23
C SER A 238 30.04 -25.48 9.77
N GLU A 239 29.33 -24.88 10.73
CA GLU A 239 28.28 -25.63 11.47
C GLU A 239 27.08 -24.83 12.03
N SER A 240 26.79 -23.63 11.53
CA SER A 240 25.57 -22.92 11.98
C SER A 240 24.51 -22.89 10.88
N SER A 241 23.44 -23.66 11.03
CA SER A 241 22.22 -23.50 10.23
C SER A 241 21.51 -22.15 10.46
N GLU A 242 22.01 -21.35 11.42
CA GLU A 242 21.48 -20.02 11.76
C GLU A 242 22.22 -18.88 11.02
N ASP A 243 23.29 -19.17 10.26
CA ASP A 243 23.94 -18.15 9.42
C ASP A 243 23.18 -17.99 8.10
N PHE A 244 22.31 -16.99 8.04
CA PHE A 244 21.54 -16.66 6.84
C PHE A 244 22.27 -15.72 5.88
N ARG A 245 23.52 -15.29 6.13
CA ARG A 245 24.15 -14.23 5.31
C ARG A 245 24.25 -14.59 3.83
N LEU A 246 24.72 -15.80 3.52
CA LEU A 246 24.84 -16.26 2.12
C LEU A 246 23.46 -16.45 1.48
N TYR A 247 22.56 -17.15 2.19
CA TYR A 247 21.19 -17.37 1.74
C TYR A 247 20.46 -16.04 1.49
N ARG A 248 20.50 -15.12 2.45
CA ARG A 248 19.80 -13.83 2.41
C ARG A 248 20.34 -12.95 1.29
N SER A 249 21.66 -12.85 1.13
CA SER A 249 22.25 -12.04 0.05
C SER A 249 21.92 -12.59 -1.34
N PHE A 250 21.98 -13.91 -1.55
CA PHE A 250 21.58 -14.52 -2.82
C PHE A 250 20.08 -14.37 -3.08
N THR A 251 19.25 -14.63 -2.07
CA THR A 251 17.79 -14.51 -2.16
C THR A 251 17.36 -13.07 -2.44
N THR A 252 18.01 -12.08 -1.81
CA THR A 252 17.78 -10.65 -2.11
C THR A 252 18.01 -10.36 -3.58
N TRP A 253 19.09 -10.89 -4.18
CA TRP A 253 19.36 -10.73 -5.61
C TRP A 253 18.27 -11.39 -6.46
N MET A 254 17.81 -12.60 -6.08
CA MET A 254 16.73 -13.30 -6.80
C MET A 254 15.40 -12.56 -6.71
N VAL A 255 15.02 -12.07 -5.53
CA VAL A 255 13.81 -11.28 -5.30
C VAL A 255 13.77 -10.07 -6.24
N TRP A 256 14.84 -9.28 -6.32
CA TRP A 256 14.89 -8.13 -7.23
C TRP A 256 14.82 -8.51 -8.71
N LEU A 257 15.45 -9.61 -9.13
CA LEU A 257 15.32 -10.10 -10.50
C LEU A 257 13.89 -10.55 -10.83
N LEU A 258 13.23 -11.26 -9.91
CA LEU A 258 11.87 -11.76 -10.12
C LEU A 258 10.85 -10.62 -10.14
N THR A 259 10.94 -9.68 -9.19
CA THR A 259 10.01 -8.53 -9.10
C THR A 259 10.13 -7.59 -10.30
N SER A 260 11.34 -7.43 -10.86
CA SER A 260 11.54 -6.67 -12.11
C SER A 260 11.09 -7.41 -13.37
N GLY A 261 10.60 -8.65 -13.26
CA GLY A 261 10.18 -9.49 -14.38
C GLY A 261 11.33 -10.13 -15.16
N ARG A 262 12.57 -10.09 -14.65
CA ARG A 262 13.77 -10.68 -15.26
C ARG A 262 13.92 -12.17 -14.92
N THR A 263 12.83 -12.93 -15.03
CA THR A 263 12.76 -14.35 -14.65
C THR A 263 13.75 -15.23 -15.42
N ALA A 264 14.01 -14.94 -16.69
CA ALA A 264 15.01 -15.65 -17.49
C ALA A 264 16.44 -15.44 -16.97
N GLU A 265 16.78 -14.22 -16.52
CA GLU A 265 18.07 -13.91 -15.91
C GLU A 265 18.20 -14.60 -14.54
N ALA A 266 17.14 -14.55 -13.71
CA ALA A 266 17.09 -15.26 -12.43
C ALA A 266 17.41 -16.75 -12.58
N ARG A 267 16.76 -17.42 -13.54
CA ARG A 267 17.02 -18.84 -13.85
C ARG A 267 18.45 -19.09 -14.30
N GLN A 268 18.99 -18.23 -15.17
CA GLN A 268 20.38 -18.38 -15.63
C GLN A 268 21.38 -18.22 -14.48
N VAL A 269 21.16 -17.25 -13.61
CA VAL A 269 21.97 -17.04 -12.40
C VAL A 269 21.87 -18.25 -11.48
N TRP A 270 20.66 -18.73 -11.21
CA TRP A 270 20.42 -19.92 -10.41
C TRP A 270 21.18 -21.13 -10.93
N GLU A 271 21.05 -21.48 -12.21
CA GLU A 271 21.76 -22.64 -12.79
C GLU A 271 23.29 -22.51 -12.67
N THR A 272 23.80 -21.29 -12.73
CA THR A 272 25.24 -21.02 -12.56
C THR A 272 25.70 -21.19 -11.11
N GLU A 273 24.89 -20.73 -10.16
CA GLU A 273 25.23 -20.66 -8.73
C GLU A 273 24.83 -21.93 -7.95
N LYS A 274 23.88 -22.71 -8.48
CA LYS A 274 23.30 -23.91 -7.85
C LYS A 274 24.33 -24.90 -7.33
N PRO A 275 25.41 -25.27 -8.05
CA PRO A 275 26.41 -26.21 -7.53
C PRO A 275 27.16 -25.69 -6.29
N PHE A 276 27.45 -24.39 -6.26
CA PHE A 276 28.13 -23.75 -5.13
C PHE A 276 27.19 -23.64 -3.92
N LEU A 277 25.98 -23.15 -4.14
CA LEU A 277 24.96 -23.00 -3.11
C LEU A 277 24.60 -24.35 -2.49
N ARG A 278 24.44 -25.41 -3.29
CA ARG A 278 24.17 -26.78 -2.77
C ARG A 278 25.29 -27.31 -1.88
N ALA A 279 26.53 -26.94 -2.15
CA ALA A 279 27.68 -27.39 -1.39
C ALA A 279 27.90 -26.60 -0.09
N THR A 280 27.24 -25.45 0.06
CA THR A 280 27.53 -24.46 1.11
C THR A 280 26.33 -24.19 2.02
N LEU A 281 25.11 -24.17 1.48
CA LEU A 281 23.89 -23.92 2.24
C LEU A 281 23.33 -25.20 2.88
N PRO A 282 22.67 -25.08 4.05
CA PRO A 282 21.74 -26.09 4.55
C PRO A 282 20.66 -26.47 3.53
N ASP A 283 20.14 -27.71 3.63
CA ASP A 283 19.16 -28.24 2.66
C ASP A 283 17.86 -27.41 2.61
N ASP A 284 17.35 -26.94 3.75
CA ASP A 284 16.14 -26.11 3.82
C ASP A 284 16.30 -24.75 3.15
N GLN A 285 17.43 -24.07 3.37
CA GLN A 285 17.79 -22.82 2.70
C GLN A 285 17.95 -23.02 1.18
N PHE A 286 18.56 -24.13 0.76
CA PHE A 286 18.73 -24.43 -0.66
C PHE A 286 17.39 -24.72 -1.34
N ASP A 287 16.55 -25.57 -0.72
CA ASP A 287 15.26 -25.97 -1.26
C ASP A 287 14.29 -24.77 -1.36
N ASP A 288 14.36 -23.82 -0.43
CA ASP A 288 13.59 -22.57 -0.48
C ASP A 288 13.98 -21.69 -1.69
N ILE A 289 15.28 -21.49 -1.93
CA ILE A 289 15.76 -20.74 -3.11
C ILE A 289 15.33 -21.45 -4.40
N GLU A 290 15.42 -22.78 -4.44
CA GLU A 290 14.97 -23.56 -5.59
C GLU A 290 13.47 -23.33 -5.85
N SER A 291 12.64 -23.41 -4.81
CA SER A 291 11.21 -23.11 -4.89
C SER A 291 10.93 -21.67 -5.35
N LEU A 292 11.66 -20.69 -4.84
CA LEU A 292 11.54 -19.29 -5.24
C LEU A 292 11.78 -19.12 -6.74
N VAL A 293 12.88 -19.65 -7.27
CA VAL A 293 13.24 -19.52 -8.68
C VAL A 293 12.32 -20.32 -9.60
N GLU A 294 11.86 -21.50 -9.18
CA GLU A 294 10.95 -22.34 -9.98
C GLU A 294 9.54 -21.77 -10.08
N SER A 295 9.10 -21.02 -9.07
CA SER A 295 7.76 -20.45 -9.02
C SER A 295 7.52 -19.28 -9.99
N ASP A 296 8.58 -18.73 -10.61
CA ASP A 296 8.58 -17.56 -11.49
C ASP A 296 7.99 -16.26 -10.89
N ARG A 297 7.59 -16.28 -9.62
CA ARG A 297 6.99 -15.15 -8.90
C ARG A 297 7.24 -15.29 -7.41
N ILE A 298 7.27 -14.19 -6.68
CA ILE A 298 7.40 -14.26 -5.22
C ILE A 298 6.09 -14.82 -4.63
N PRO A 299 6.14 -15.90 -3.82
CA PRO A 299 4.95 -16.44 -3.17
C PRO A 299 4.38 -15.43 -2.16
N GLY A 300 3.06 -15.24 -2.17
CA GLY A 300 2.36 -14.42 -1.17
C GLY A 300 2.20 -12.95 -1.51
N THR A 301 2.82 -12.45 -2.59
CA THR A 301 2.68 -11.06 -3.01
C THR A 301 1.21 -10.73 -3.29
N VAL A 302 0.74 -9.66 -2.64
CA VAL A 302 -0.65 -9.20 -2.69
C VAL A 302 -1.05 -9.02 -4.15
N MET A 303 -2.05 -9.80 -4.60
CA MET A 303 -2.65 -9.58 -5.90
C MET A 303 -3.38 -8.24 -5.87
N ASP A 304 -3.11 -7.39 -6.86
CA ASP A 304 -3.89 -6.19 -7.17
C ASP A 304 -5.38 -6.50 -7.00
N PHE A 305 -6.05 -5.80 -6.09
CA PHE A 305 -7.50 -5.84 -6.03
C PHE A 305 -8.03 -5.32 -7.38
N PRO A 306 -8.93 -6.04 -8.06
CA PRO A 306 -9.56 -5.49 -9.26
C PRO A 306 -10.35 -4.25 -8.85
N ALA A 307 -10.08 -3.15 -9.55
CA ALA A 307 -10.81 -1.88 -9.46
C ALA A 307 -12.32 -2.04 -9.66
#